data_AF-T0ZBH3-F1
#
_entry.id   AF-T0ZBH3-F1
#
_cell.length_a   1.000
_cell.length_b   1.000
_cell.length_c   1.000
_cell.angle_alpha   90.00
_cell.angle_beta   90.00
_cell.angle_gamma   90.00
#
_symmetry.space_group_name_H-M   'P 1'
#
loop_
_entity.id
_entity.type
_entity.pdbx_description
1 polymer ?
#
loop_
_entity_poly.entity_id
_entity_poly.type
_entity_poly.pdbx_seq_one_letter_code
_entity_poly.pdbx_strand_id
1 'polypeptide(L)'
;MDLERHQSFVHLLKNQKITILINATSALVLPDSIFDHTMDYKSVLIAGSPKEIVNSALKLKALKQLTDFILPGRWDQVRAPNEKEMRQTVIIEVAIEDALLKFSETELSQLESKTTWTAKINLGNRSFDV
;
A
#
# COMPACT_ATOMS: atom_id res chain seq x y z
N MET A 1 13.55 -10.85 -14.91
CA MET A 1 12.51 -11.44 -14.03
C MET A 1 11.71 -12.40 -14.90
N ASP A 2 11.75 -13.69 -14.56
CA ASP A 2 11.38 -14.79 -15.46
C ASP A 2 9.86 -14.91 -15.68
N LEU A 3 9.42 -15.18 -16.92
CA LEU A 3 7.99 -15.31 -17.28
C LEU A 3 7.32 -16.45 -16.51
N GLU A 4 8.09 -17.51 -16.23
CA GLU A 4 7.75 -18.66 -15.38
C GLU A 4 7.30 -18.20 -13.98
N ARG A 5 8.07 -17.34 -13.30
CA ARG A 5 7.70 -16.81 -11.96
C ARG A 5 6.44 -15.96 -11.97
N HIS A 6 6.19 -15.23 -13.06
CA HIS A 6 4.98 -14.42 -13.22
C HIS A 6 3.73 -15.31 -13.29
N GLN A 7 3.78 -16.40 -14.05
CA GLN A 7 2.66 -17.34 -14.12
C GLN A 7 2.47 -18.11 -12.80
N SER A 8 3.56 -18.44 -12.08
CA SER A 8 3.47 -19.08 -10.77
C SER A 8 2.73 -18.21 -9.75
N PHE A 9 3.03 -16.91 -9.67
CA PHE A 9 2.37 -16.00 -8.73
C PHE A 9 0.86 -15.90 -9.00
N VAL A 10 0.47 -15.71 -10.27
CA VAL A 10 -0.94 -15.65 -10.66
C VAL A 10 -1.66 -16.96 -10.42
N HIS A 11 -0.99 -18.10 -10.65
CA HIS A 11 -1.54 -19.41 -10.37
C HIS A 11 -1.80 -19.63 -8.87
N LEU A 12 -0.91 -19.15 -7.99
CA LEU A 12 -1.10 -19.21 -6.54
C LEU A 12 -2.30 -18.39 -6.07
N LEU A 13 -2.59 -17.27 -6.74
CA LEU A 13 -3.75 -16.43 -6.44
C LEU A 13 -5.07 -17.05 -6.91
N LYS A 14 -5.05 -17.92 -7.93
CA LYS A 14 -6.26 -18.55 -8.45
C LYS A 14 -6.88 -19.45 -7.36
N ASN A 15 -8.12 -19.12 -6.98
CA ASN A 15 -8.99 -19.86 -6.05
C ASN A 15 -8.65 -19.74 -4.55
N GLN A 16 -7.83 -18.76 -4.14
CA GLN A 16 -7.58 -18.51 -2.73
C GLN A 16 -7.98 -17.09 -2.36
N LYS A 17 -8.67 -16.93 -1.21
CA LYS A 17 -8.85 -15.61 -0.61
C LYS A 17 -7.48 -15.08 -0.21
N ILE A 18 -7.22 -13.83 -0.54
CA ILE A 18 -6.01 -13.13 -0.12
C ILE A 18 -6.34 -12.06 0.90
N THR A 19 -5.32 -11.72 1.69
CA THR A 19 -5.37 -10.60 2.60
C THR A 19 -4.26 -9.62 2.25
N ILE A 20 -4.62 -8.36 2.05
CA ILE A 20 -3.70 -7.26 1.77
C ILE A 20 -3.58 -6.43 3.04
N LEU A 21 -2.36 -6.30 3.57
CA LEU A 21 -2.05 -5.39 4.68
C LEU A 21 -1.47 -4.10 4.11
N ILE A 22 -2.12 -2.98 4.41
CA ILE A 22 -1.60 -1.63 4.14
C ILE A 22 -1.34 -0.99 5.49
N ASN A 23 -0.14 -0.44 5.68
CA ASN A 23 0.27 0.20 6.93
C ASN A 23 0.99 1.52 6.64
N ALA A 24 0.66 2.55 7.42
CA ALA A 24 1.33 3.83 7.42
C ALA A 24 1.63 4.25 8.87
N THR A 25 2.89 4.16 9.28
CA THR A 25 3.38 4.65 10.57
C THR A 25 3.73 6.13 10.48
N SER A 26 3.20 6.94 11.39
CA SER A 26 3.38 8.39 11.40
C SER A 26 4.24 8.92 12.54
N ALA A 27 4.43 8.17 13.63
CA ALA A 27 5.33 8.58 14.71
C ALA A 27 5.80 7.42 15.59
N LEU A 28 6.96 7.60 16.21
CA LEU A 28 7.34 6.87 17.42
C LEU A 28 6.86 7.64 18.65
N VAL A 29 6.29 6.95 19.62
CA VAL A 29 5.73 7.53 20.85
C VAL A 29 6.52 6.98 22.03
N LEU A 30 7.13 7.88 22.80
CA LEU A 30 8.06 7.59 23.89
C LEU A 30 7.55 8.21 25.21
N PRO A 31 6.65 7.53 25.93
CA PRO A 31 6.24 7.92 27.29
C PRO A 31 7.35 7.69 28.32
N ASP A 32 7.08 8.00 29.59
CA ASP A 32 8.07 7.88 30.68
C ASP A 32 8.31 6.44 31.17
N SER A 33 7.53 5.48 30.69
CA SER A 33 7.69 4.04 30.91
C SER A 33 8.04 3.32 29.60
N ILE A 34 9.04 2.44 29.69
CA ILE A 34 9.52 1.64 28.55
C ILE A 34 8.46 0.65 28.05
N PHE A 35 7.53 0.22 28.91
CA PHE A 35 6.44 -0.69 28.55
C PHE A 35 5.37 0.00 27.69
N ASP A 36 5.28 1.32 27.76
CA ASP A 36 4.26 2.11 27.08
C ASP A 36 4.75 2.71 25.76
N HIS A 37 6.00 2.41 25.36
CA HIS A 37 6.51 2.81 24.07
C HIS A 37 5.69 2.18 22.95
N THR A 38 5.29 3.01 22.00
CA THR A 38 4.39 2.61 20.93
C THR A 38 4.65 3.43 19.67
N MET A 39 3.77 3.28 18.68
CA MET A 39 3.79 4.05 17.45
C MET A 39 2.40 4.58 17.15
N ASP A 40 2.35 5.74 16.52
CA ASP A 40 1.16 6.17 15.81
C ASP A 40 1.18 5.58 14.41
N TYR A 41 0.05 4.99 14.02
CA TYR A 41 -0.08 4.31 12.74
C TYR A 41 -1.54 4.26 12.29
N LYS A 42 -1.72 4.04 10.99
CA LYS A 42 -2.99 3.68 10.37
C LYS A 42 -2.76 2.42 9.55
N SER A 43 -3.53 1.37 9.81
CA SER A 43 -3.37 0.08 9.16
C SER A 43 -4.71 -0.49 8.74
N VAL A 44 -4.82 -0.98 7.51
CA VAL A 44 -6.01 -1.69 7.03
C VAL A 44 -5.62 -3.09 6.52
N LEU A 45 -6.39 -4.08 6.94
CA LEU A 45 -6.40 -5.42 6.37
C LEU A 45 -7.59 -5.52 5.43
N ILE A 46 -7.35 -5.86 4.17
CA ILE A 46 -8.39 -6.06 3.15
C ILE A 46 -8.40 -7.53 2.78
N ALA A 47 -9.52 -8.22 2.96
CA ALA A 47 -9.71 -9.59 2.49
C ALA A 47 -10.55 -9.58 1.22
N GLY A 48 -10.15 -10.38 0.23
CA GLY A 48 -10.85 -10.46 -1.04
C GLY A 48 -10.39 -11.58 -1.95
N SER A 49 -11.20 -11.88 -2.95
CA SER A 49 -10.87 -12.83 -4.00
C SER A 49 -10.15 -12.12 -5.15
N PRO A 50 -8.91 -12.50 -5.48
CA PRO A 50 -8.18 -11.91 -6.58
C PRO A 50 -8.70 -12.42 -7.93
N LYS A 51 -8.78 -11.53 -8.91
CA LYS A 51 -9.18 -11.84 -10.28
C LYS A 51 -8.20 -11.20 -11.26
N GLU A 52 -7.70 -12.00 -12.19
CA GLU A 52 -6.87 -11.48 -13.28
C GLU A 52 -7.72 -10.72 -14.31
N ILE A 53 -7.29 -9.51 -14.69
CA ILE A 53 -7.87 -8.76 -15.80
C ILE A 53 -7.26 -9.26 -17.11
N VAL A 54 -7.97 -10.17 -17.79
CA VAL A 54 -7.55 -10.76 -19.07
C VAL A 54 -7.94 -9.95 -20.30
N ASN A 55 -8.96 -9.09 -20.19
CA ASN A 55 -9.39 -8.25 -21.31
C ASN A 55 -8.38 -7.11 -21.54
N SER A 56 -7.81 -7.04 -22.74
CA SER A 56 -6.75 -6.08 -23.09
C SER A 56 -7.16 -4.62 -22.90
N ALA A 57 -8.40 -4.25 -23.19
CA ALA A 57 -8.88 -2.88 -23.04
C ALA A 57 -9.04 -2.50 -21.56
N LEU A 58 -9.59 -3.39 -20.74
CA LEU A 58 -9.67 -3.19 -19.28
C LEU A 58 -8.28 -3.13 -18.64
N LYS A 59 -7.36 -3.96 -19.10
CA LYS A 59 -5.97 -3.97 -18.62
C LYS A 59 -5.26 -2.65 -18.94
N LEU A 60 -5.44 -2.12 -20.16
CA LEU A 60 -4.88 -0.83 -20.54
C LEU A 60 -5.47 0.31 -19.70
N LYS A 61 -6.80 0.29 -19.47
CA LYS A 61 -7.47 1.26 -18.60
C LYS A 61 -6.94 1.21 -17.17
N ALA A 62 -6.76 0.02 -16.61
CA ALA A 62 -6.22 -0.17 -15.26
C ALA A 62 -4.76 0.32 -15.16
N LEU A 63 -3.93 0.07 -16.18
CA LEU A 63 -2.57 0.63 -16.23
C LEU A 63 -2.57 2.16 -16.24
N LYS A 64 -3.45 2.78 -17.03
CA LYS A 64 -3.60 4.24 -17.05
C LYS A 64 -3.98 4.76 -15.66
N GLN A 65 -5.00 4.19 -15.05
CA GLN A 65 -5.45 4.56 -13.71
C GLN A 65 -4.35 4.43 -12.67
N LEU A 66 -3.59 3.33 -12.68
CA LEU A 66 -2.47 3.13 -11.76
C LEU A 66 -1.35 4.15 -11.99
N THR A 67 -1.02 4.44 -13.25
CA THR A 67 0.02 5.41 -13.61
C THR A 67 -0.36 6.81 -13.13
N ASP A 68 -1.59 7.24 -13.41
CA ASP A 68 -2.08 8.56 -13.02
C ASP A 68 -2.34 8.67 -11.51
N PHE A 69 -2.61 7.55 -10.82
CA PHE A 69 -2.69 7.51 -9.35
C PHE A 69 -1.33 7.78 -8.70
N ILE A 70 -0.25 7.27 -9.29
CA ILE A 70 1.11 7.47 -8.79
C ILE A 70 1.62 8.88 -9.14
N LEU A 71 1.47 9.28 -10.40
CA LEU A 71 1.89 10.59 -10.87
C LEU A 71 0.81 11.16 -11.82
N PRO A 72 -0.02 12.10 -11.34
CA PRO A 72 -1.13 12.64 -12.12
C PRO A 72 -0.69 13.17 -13.49
N GLY A 73 -1.38 12.72 -14.55
CA GLY A 73 -1.14 13.14 -15.93
C GLY A 73 0.08 12.51 -16.58
N ARG A 74 0.82 11.64 -15.90
CA ARG A 74 2.02 11.00 -16.45
C ARG A 74 1.71 10.15 -17.67
N TRP A 75 0.54 9.50 -17.71
CA TRP A 75 0.18 8.63 -18.83
C TRP A 75 0.23 9.35 -20.18
N ASP A 76 -0.26 10.59 -20.23
CA ASP A 76 -0.37 11.37 -21.47
C ASP A 76 0.98 11.98 -21.91
N GLN A 77 2.00 11.95 -21.03
CA GLN A 77 3.34 12.47 -21.30
C GLN A 77 4.32 11.41 -21.84
N VAL A 78 3.91 10.14 -21.90
CA VAL A 78 4.74 9.02 -22.34
C VAL A 78 4.00 8.21 -23.41
N ARG A 79 4.75 7.40 -24.17
CA ARG A 79 4.11 6.51 -25.14
C ARG A 79 3.27 5.45 -24.42
N ALA A 80 2.20 5.02 -25.07
CA ALA A 80 1.43 3.87 -24.63
C ALA A 80 2.28 2.58 -24.62
N PRO A 81 1.96 1.61 -23.75
CA PRO A 81 2.60 0.30 -23.76
C PRO A 81 2.30 -0.43 -25.07
N ASN A 82 3.31 -1.10 -25.62
CA ASN A 82 3.16 -1.94 -26.80
C ASN A 82 2.62 -3.34 -26.42
N GLU A 83 2.27 -4.16 -27.41
CA GLU A 83 1.69 -5.47 -27.15
C GLU A 83 2.61 -6.41 -26.36
N LYS A 84 3.93 -6.34 -26.55
CA LYS A 84 4.88 -7.17 -25.82
C LYS A 84 4.88 -6.81 -24.34
N GLU A 85 4.88 -5.52 -24.02
CA GLU A 85 4.78 -5.01 -22.65
C GLU A 85 3.43 -5.41 -22.02
N MET A 86 2.34 -5.31 -22.78
CA MET A 86 1.01 -5.73 -22.34
C MET A 86 0.92 -7.23 -22.04
N ARG A 87 1.61 -8.08 -22.80
CA ARG A 87 1.66 -9.54 -22.57
C ARG A 87 2.48 -9.91 -21.32
N GLN A 88 3.52 -9.14 -21.01
CA GLN A 88 4.40 -9.39 -19.87
C GLN A 88 3.86 -8.84 -18.54
N THR A 89 2.89 -7.93 -18.61
CA THR A 89 2.26 -7.33 -17.44
C THR A 89 1.12 -8.21 -16.95
N VAL A 90 0.88 -8.33 -15.65
CA VAL A 90 -0.35 -8.91 -15.08
C VAL A 90 -1.03 -7.85 -14.23
N ILE A 91 -2.35 -7.74 -14.34
CA ILE A 91 -3.16 -6.90 -13.44
C ILE A 91 -4.15 -7.78 -12.71
N ILE A 92 -4.13 -7.65 -11.39
CA ILE A 92 -5.04 -8.34 -10.49
C ILE A 92 -5.98 -7.28 -9.90
N GLU A 93 -7.27 -7.49 -10.11
CA GLU A 93 -8.33 -6.81 -9.40
C GLU A 93 -8.66 -7.61 -8.14
N VAL A 94 -8.87 -6.92 -7.02
CA VAL A 94 -9.28 -7.54 -5.76
C VAL A 94 -10.50 -6.78 -5.28
N ALA A 95 -11.65 -7.43 -5.31
CA ALA A 95 -12.85 -6.89 -4.69
C ALA A 95 -12.64 -6.86 -3.17
N ILE A 96 -12.96 -5.72 -2.54
CA ILE A 96 -12.95 -5.61 -1.08
C ILE A 96 -14.19 -6.36 -0.58
N GLU A 97 -13.99 -7.57 -0.05
CA GLU A 97 -15.07 -8.36 0.56
C GLU A 97 -15.21 -8.06 2.04
N ASP A 98 -14.08 -7.87 2.72
CA ASP A 98 -14.03 -7.46 4.13
C ASP A 98 -12.82 -6.53 4.34
N ALA A 99 -12.93 -5.65 5.33
CA ALA A 99 -11.87 -4.72 5.69
C ALA A 99 -11.86 -4.44 7.20
N LEU A 100 -10.67 -4.52 7.80
CA LEU A 100 -10.43 -4.19 9.21
C LEU A 100 -9.43 -3.04 9.31
N LEU A 101 -9.85 -1.95 9.95
CA LEU A 101 -9.02 -0.78 10.22
C LEU A 101 -8.56 -0.80 11.68
N LYS A 102 -7.26 -0.58 11.89
CA LYS A 102 -6.68 -0.28 13.19
C LYS A 102 -5.81 0.96 13.08
N PHE A 103 -6.00 1.91 13.99
CA PHE A 103 -5.17 3.09 14.06
C PHE A 103 -4.87 3.46 15.51
N SER A 104 -3.77 4.18 15.69
CA SER A 104 -3.35 4.80 16.94
C SER A 104 -2.88 6.22 16.63
N GLU A 105 -3.33 7.18 17.43
CA GLU A 105 -2.95 8.58 17.32
C GLU A 105 -2.83 9.18 18.72
N THR A 106 -1.61 9.49 19.11
CA THR A 106 -1.28 9.96 20.46
C THR A 106 -1.16 11.48 20.47
N GLU A 107 -1.84 12.14 21.41
CA GLU A 107 -1.69 13.58 21.62
C GLU A 107 -0.46 13.89 22.46
N LEU A 108 0.24 15.00 22.18
CA LEU A 108 1.44 15.40 22.93
C LEU A 108 1.16 15.65 24.42
N SER A 109 -0.05 16.11 24.76
CA SER A 109 -0.52 16.31 26.14
C SER A 109 -0.48 15.01 26.97
N GLN A 110 -0.59 13.84 26.32
CA GLN A 110 -0.56 12.54 26.99
C GLN A 110 0.86 12.10 27.36
N LEU A 111 1.88 12.84 26.91
CA LEU A 111 3.28 12.54 27.18
C LEU A 111 3.89 13.42 28.28
N GLU A 112 3.10 14.23 28.98
CA GLU A 112 3.66 15.10 30.02
C GLU A 112 4.28 14.29 31.18
N SER A 113 5.58 14.50 31.43
CA SER A 113 6.28 13.94 32.59
C SER A 113 7.11 15.03 33.27
N LYS A 114 7.19 14.98 34.60
CA LYS A 114 7.97 15.94 35.41
C LYS A 114 9.41 15.50 35.63
N THR A 115 9.70 14.21 35.44
CA THR A 115 10.96 13.59 35.87
C THR A 115 11.75 12.99 34.72
N THR A 116 11.10 12.66 33.62
CA THR A 116 11.69 11.93 32.50
C THR A 116 11.42 12.66 31.20
N TRP A 117 12.38 12.63 30.28
CA TRP A 117 12.14 13.11 28.93
C TRP A 117 11.18 12.17 28.21
N THR A 118 10.16 12.75 27.58
CA THR A 118 9.17 12.06 26.76
C THR A 118 9.09 12.74 25.40
N ALA A 119 8.68 12.00 24.37
CA ALA A 119 8.58 12.57 23.03
C ALA A 119 7.66 11.80 22.09
N LYS A 120 7.20 12.52 21.07
CA LYS A 120 6.64 11.96 19.85
C LYS A 120 7.53 12.34 18.68
N ILE A 121 8.16 11.35 18.04
CA ILE A 121 9.06 11.56 16.91
C ILE A 121 8.26 11.28 15.63
N ASN A 122 7.84 12.35 14.95
CA ASN A 122 7.08 12.22 13.70
C ASN A 122 7.94 11.63 12.58
N LEU A 123 7.40 10.59 11.94
CA LEU A 123 7.95 9.95 10.77
C LEU A 123 7.24 10.53 9.54
N GLY A 124 7.96 11.28 8.72
CA GLY A 124 7.43 11.83 7.48
C GLY A 124 7.75 10.93 6.29
N ASN A 125 6.76 10.70 5.43
CA ASN A 125 7.03 10.22 4.07
C ASN A 125 7.38 11.44 3.21
N ARG A 126 8.66 11.57 2.83
CA ARG A 126 9.08 12.61 1.89
C ARG A 126 9.13 12.02 0.50
N SER A 127 8.34 12.57 -0.42
CA SER A 127 8.60 12.47 -1.84
C SER A 127 9.69 13.49 -2.20
N PHE A 128 10.64 13.10 -3.04
CA PHE A 128 11.58 14.04 -3.64
C PHE A 128 10.97 14.56 -4.94
N ASP A 129 11.07 15.87 -5.18
CA ASP A 129 10.75 16.43 -6.49
C ASP A 129 11.75 15.84 -7.51
N VAL A 130 11.23 15.33 -8.63
CA VAL A 130 12.02 14.74 -9.73
C VAL A 130 11.92 15.63 -10.95
#